data_AF-A0A7V4U4N3-F1
#
_entry.id   AF-A0A7V4U4N3-F1
#
_cell.length_a   1.000
_cell.length_b   1.000
_cell.length_c   1.000
_cell.angle_alpha   90.00
_cell.angle_beta   90.00
_cell.angle_gamma   90.00
#
_symmetry.space_group_name_H-M   'P 1'
#
loop_
_entity.id
_entity.type
_entity.pdbx_description
1 polymer ?
#
loop_
_entity_poly.entity_id
_entity_poly.type
_entity_poly.pdbx_seq_one_letter_code
_entity_poly.pdbx_strand_id
1 'polypeptide(L)'
;MQSLALRGICDTFEAVQKMRIAAENRLRAIVQNYDEDHRERKIAMEHVKKIKEFEKIITRQAEEVLKNDIIYNEFLIKVNGINIRTSLRLLSLGLDLKRELSDWYAYFGLVPVYWACECEHGHKILLPSDPFKTGATCIMPKKIDEDEELSEDLDGDITLIKRPVMGECGGKIIKAEPMPPRRMKGYFSFWNKKAKKTYYIVTEYWVKNPNKSFYGRIFKQERERLMNRPDAKDKYYKIVKKGGKETKVASRRATLSARRKAFKIFLAHLYQSWRELSGMGYRMPYAFEFLKHDDFIDWKQAIQIEETLRSKASKKKKVA
;
A
#
# COMPACT_ATOMS: atom_id res chain seq x y z
N MET A 1 20.61 5.05 6.29
CA MET A 1 20.19 6.28 7.02
C MET A 1 18.98 7.00 6.41
N GLN A 2 18.69 6.91 5.11
CA GLN A 2 17.51 7.58 4.49
C GLN A 2 16.13 7.20 5.07
N SER A 3 15.98 6.10 5.83
CA SER A 3 14.65 5.60 6.22
C SER A 3 14.01 6.31 7.43
N LEU A 4 14.78 6.89 8.35
CA LEU A 4 14.20 7.46 9.59
C LEU A 4 13.49 8.79 9.31
N ALA A 5 14.11 9.69 8.56
CA ALA A 5 13.50 10.97 8.18
C ALA A 5 12.22 10.76 7.36
N LEU A 6 12.26 9.92 6.32
CA LEU A 6 11.07 9.60 5.51
C LEU A 6 9.94 8.99 6.35
N ARG A 7 10.28 8.11 7.29
CA ARG A 7 9.30 7.52 8.20
C ARG A 7 8.70 8.55 9.15
N GLY A 8 9.51 9.42 9.73
CA GLY A 8 9.05 10.50 10.61
C GLY A 8 8.11 11.47 9.90
N ILE A 9 8.48 11.92 8.69
CA ILE A 9 7.64 12.79 7.86
C ILE A 9 6.33 12.08 7.48
N CYS A 10 6.40 10.80 7.09
CA CYS A 10 5.20 10.02 6.74
C CYS A 10 4.26 9.83 7.93
N ASP A 11 4.79 9.48 9.10
CA ASP A 11 3.98 9.25 10.31
C ASP A 11 3.36 10.58 10.79
N THR A 12 4.09 11.68 10.73
CA THR A 12 3.58 13.04 11.00
C THR A 12 2.47 13.42 10.01
N PHE A 13 2.69 13.19 8.71
CA PHE A 13 1.68 13.42 7.68
C PHE A 13 0.40 12.61 7.94
N GLU A 14 0.53 11.32 8.30
CA GLU A 14 -0.62 10.48 8.63
C GLU A 14 -1.38 10.96 9.87
N ALA A 15 -0.67 11.41 10.90
CA ALA A 15 -1.28 11.94 12.12
C ALA A 15 -2.09 13.21 11.81
N VAL A 16 -1.48 14.17 11.11
CA VAL A 16 -2.13 15.43 10.69
C VAL A 16 -3.32 15.17 9.80
N GLN A 17 -3.20 14.25 8.84
CA GLN A 17 -4.31 13.87 7.96
C GLN A 17 -5.50 13.27 8.75
N LYS A 18 -5.23 12.42 9.75
CA LYS A 18 -6.28 11.86 10.62
C LYS A 18 -6.97 12.95 11.43
N MET A 19 -6.20 13.86 12.03
CA MET A 19 -6.74 14.99 12.79
C MET A 19 -7.62 15.88 11.91
N ARG A 20 -7.16 16.20 10.69
CA ARG A 20 -7.95 16.98 9.72
C ARG A 20 -9.28 16.31 9.39
N ILE A 21 -9.26 15.01 9.06
CA ILE A 21 -10.47 14.26 8.71
C ILE A 21 -11.44 14.21 9.89
N ALA A 22 -10.94 13.98 11.11
CA ALA A 22 -11.76 13.98 12.32
C ALA A 22 -12.41 15.35 12.57
N ALA A 23 -11.64 16.44 12.44
CA ALA A 23 -12.15 17.80 12.58
C ALA A 23 -13.19 18.16 11.49
N GLU A 24 -12.95 17.80 10.24
CA GLU A 24 -13.91 18.00 9.14
C GLU A 24 -15.21 17.22 9.36
N ASN A 25 -15.13 15.98 9.84
CA ASN A 25 -16.32 15.19 10.13
C ASN A 25 -17.14 15.77 11.28
N ARG A 26 -16.49 16.28 12.34
CA ARG A 26 -17.17 17.00 13.42
C ARG A 26 -17.86 18.27 12.91
N LEU A 27 -17.17 19.05 12.08
CA LEU A 27 -17.76 20.23 11.44
C LEU A 27 -18.98 19.88 10.60
N ARG A 28 -18.91 18.80 9.80
CA ARG A 28 -20.05 18.34 9.01
C ARG A 28 -21.23 17.92 9.89
N ALA A 29 -20.98 17.24 11.00
CA ALA A 29 -22.03 16.85 11.94
C ALA A 29 -22.69 18.07 12.59
N ILE A 30 -21.92 19.12 12.91
CA ILE A 30 -22.44 20.41 13.38
C ILE A 30 -23.31 21.06 12.29
N VAL A 31 -22.85 21.12 11.04
CA VAL A 31 -23.61 21.72 9.93
C VAL A 31 -24.95 21.04 9.68
N GLN A 32 -25.04 19.73 9.95
CA GLN A 32 -26.29 18.99 9.78
C GLN A 32 -27.36 19.34 10.84
N ASN A 33 -26.97 20.00 11.94
CA ASN A 33 -27.84 20.29 13.09
C ASN A 33 -27.94 21.80 13.46
N TYR A 34 -27.27 22.72 12.76
CA TYR A 34 -27.19 24.13 13.14
C TYR A 34 -27.33 25.10 11.93
N ASP A 35 -27.91 26.28 12.18
CA ASP A 35 -27.97 27.39 11.24
C ASP A 35 -26.57 27.89 10.83
N GLU A 36 -26.46 28.39 9.60
CA GLU A 36 -25.17 28.59 8.93
C GLU A 36 -24.25 29.64 9.59
N ASP A 37 -24.79 30.56 10.40
CA ASP A 37 -24.09 31.76 10.87
C ASP A 37 -23.59 31.70 12.32
N HIS A 38 -23.51 30.50 12.92
CA HIS A 38 -23.02 30.34 14.28
C HIS A 38 -21.53 30.75 14.43
N ARG A 39 -21.20 31.66 15.36
CA ARG A 39 -19.84 32.16 15.61
C ARG A 39 -18.82 31.03 15.83
N GLU A 40 -19.21 29.99 16.56
CA GLU A 40 -18.35 28.84 16.86
C GLU A 40 -17.97 28.05 15.60
N ARG A 41 -18.85 28.03 14.58
CA ARG A 41 -18.58 27.39 13.29
C ARG A 41 -17.41 28.08 12.59
N LYS A 42 -17.37 29.42 12.60
CA LYS A 42 -16.28 30.22 12.02
C LYS A 42 -14.95 29.89 12.69
N ILE A 43 -14.92 29.83 14.03
CA ILE A 43 -13.73 29.46 14.80
C ILE A 43 -13.24 28.05 14.44
N ALA A 44 -14.14 27.07 14.44
CA ALA A 44 -13.77 25.69 14.11
C ALA A 44 -13.30 25.51 12.65
N MET A 45 -13.88 26.25 11.70
CA MET A 45 -13.39 26.28 10.32
C MET A 45 -11.97 26.86 10.20
N GLU A 46 -11.64 27.88 10.99
CA GLU A 46 -10.29 28.46 11.03
C GLU A 46 -9.25 27.44 11.48
N HIS A 47 -9.55 26.64 12.52
CA HIS A 47 -8.66 25.56 12.96
C HIS A 47 -8.44 24.50 11.86
N VAL A 48 -9.50 24.10 11.14
CA VAL A 48 -9.36 23.17 10.01
C VAL A 48 -8.51 23.76 8.88
N LYS A 49 -8.61 25.07 8.65
CA LYS A 49 -7.74 25.78 7.69
C LYS A 49 -6.27 25.72 8.11
N LYS A 50 -5.96 26.01 9.38
CA LYS A 50 -4.59 25.91 9.92
C LYS A 50 -4.02 24.49 9.81
N ILE A 51 -4.82 23.45 10.09
CA ILE A 51 -4.41 22.04 9.91
C ILE A 51 -4.12 21.73 8.43
N LYS A 52 -4.92 22.25 7.50
CA LYS A 52 -4.67 22.09 6.05
C LYS A 52 -3.38 22.77 5.59
N GLU A 53 -3.09 23.95 6.11
CA GLU A 53 -1.85 24.67 5.83
C GLU A 53 -0.65 23.87 6.36
N PHE A 54 -0.74 23.33 7.57
CA PHE A 54 0.30 22.46 8.12
C PHE A 54 0.51 21.18 7.28
N GLU A 55 -0.57 20.54 6.79
CA GLU A 55 -0.47 19.39 5.87
C GLU A 55 0.28 19.76 4.58
N LYS A 56 0.12 20.99 4.06
CA LYS A 56 0.87 21.48 2.89
C LYS A 56 2.35 21.67 3.22
N ILE A 57 2.68 22.20 4.39
CA ILE A 57 4.07 22.36 4.86
C ILE A 57 4.76 21.00 4.88
N ILE A 58 4.16 19.99 5.52
CA ILE A 58 4.71 18.63 5.58
C ILE A 58 4.85 18.04 4.17
N THR A 59 3.90 18.30 3.26
CA THR A 59 4.00 17.83 1.87
C THR A 59 5.20 18.46 1.14
N ARG A 60 5.50 19.74 1.37
CA ARG A 60 6.68 20.42 0.78
C ARG A 60 7.97 19.85 1.33
N GLN A 61 8.06 19.66 2.65
CA GLN A 61 9.23 19.02 3.29
C GLN A 61 9.44 17.60 2.75
N ALA A 62 8.37 16.83 2.57
CA ALA A 62 8.45 15.51 1.95
C ALA A 62 8.99 15.58 0.51
N GLU A 63 8.57 16.58 -0.27
CA GLU A 63 9.08 16.79 -1.63
C GLU A 63 10.58 17.11 -1.64
N GLU A 64 11.05 17.97 -0.74
CA GLU A 64 12.48 18.32 -0.61
C GLU A 64 13.34 17.08 -0.31
N VAL A 65 12.90 16.22 0.60
CA VAL A 65 13.60 14.97 0.91
C VAL A 65 13.55 14.00 -0.28
N LEU A 66 12.40 13.88 -0.95
CA LEU A 66 12.22 12.95 -2.06
C LEU A 66 12.96 13.35 -3.34
N LYS A 67 13.23 14.65 -3.56
CA LYS A 67 14.00 15.13 -4.73
C LYS A 67 15.41 14.53 -4.82
N ASN A 68 15.98 14.07 -3.71
CA ASN A 68 17.29 13.43 -3.68
C ASN A 68 17.22 11.91 -3.85
N ASP A 69 16.02 11.33 -3.94
CA ASP A 69 15.81 9.91 -4.08
C ASP A 69 15.69 9.51 -5.56
N ILE A 70 16.62 8.66 -6.02
CA ILE A 70 16.71 8.25 -7.42
C ILE A 70 15.47 7.47 -7.88
N ILE A 71 14.90 6.61 -7.03
CA ILE A 71 13.73 5.81 -7.40
C ILE A 71 12.48 6.69 -7.48
N TYR A 72 12.40 7.72 -6.65
CA TYR A 72 11.35 8.73 -6.75
C TYR A 72 11.38 9.46 -8.09
N ASN A 73 12.55 10.01 -8.45
CA ASN A 73 12.73 10.83 -9.67
C ASN A 73 12.59 10.00 -10.94
N GLU A 74 13.18 8.81 -10.97
CA GLU A 74 13.25 8.02 -12.19
C GLU A 74 12.01 7.18 -12.48
N PHE A 75 11.26 6.80 -11.44
CA PHE A 75 10.13 5.90 -11.58
C PHE A 75 8.84 6.44 -10.95
N LEU A 76 8.80 6.64 -9.63
CA LEU A 76 7.54 6.86 -8.92
C LEU A 76 6.77 8.09 -9.40
N ILE A 77 7.44 9.23 -9.62
CA ILE A 77 6.80 10.47 -10.08
C ILE A 77 6.29 10.38 -11.53
N LYS A 78 6.85 9.47 -12.32
CA LYS A 78 6.48 9.25 -13.73
C LYS A 78 5.23 8.36 -13.86
N VAL A 79 4.87 7.58 -12.83
CA VAL A 79 3.65 6.76 -12.81
C VAL A 79 2.39 7.59 -12.56
N ASN A 80 1.41 7.53 -13.47
CA ASN A 80 0.16 8.26 -13.31
C ASN A 80 -0.64 7.75 -12.10
N GLY A 81 -0.99 8.67 -11.20
CA GLY A 81 -1.71 8.37 -9.94
C GLY A 81 -0.81 8.26 -8.71
N ILE A 82 0.50 8.21 -8.89
CA ILE A 82 1.47 8.32 -7.81
C ILE A 82 1.86 9.79 -7.66
N ASN A 83 1.75 10.31 -6.44
CA ASN A 83 2.14 11.67 -6.09
C ASN A 83 3.14 11.65 -4.93
N ILE A 84 3.59 12.83 -4.48
CA ILE A 84 4.54 12.99 -3.37
C ILE A 84 4.08 12.20 -2.13
N ARG A 85 2.80 12.31 -1.76
CA ARG A 85 2.24 11.66 -0.56
C ARG A 85 2.22 10.13 -0.69
N THR A 86 1.86 9.62 -1.86
CA THR A 86 1.86 8.18 -2.12
C THR A 86 3.29 7.63 -2.20
N SER A 87 4.21 8.39 -2.77
CA SER A 87 5.64 8.04 -2.84
C SER A 87 6.27 8.00 -1.46
N LEU A 88 6.03 9.03 -0.64
CA LEU A 88 6.44 9.08 0.77
C LEU A 88 5.94 7.85 1.53
N ARG A 89 4.67 7.46 1.35
CA ARG A 89 4.07 6.26 1.97
C ARG A 89 4.66 4.93 1.49
N LEU A 90 5.20 4.88 0.27
CA LEU A 90 5.84 3.67 -0.28
C LEU A 90 7.28 3.57 0.24
N LEU A 91 8.05 4.64 0.13
CA LEU A 91 9.46 4.67 0.50
C LEU A 91 9.68 4.60 2.02
N SER A 92 8.77 5.18 2.81
CA SER A 92 8.78 5.04 4.28
C SER A 92 8.54 3.61 4.79
N LEU A 93 8.12 2.67 3.93
CA LEU A 93 7.97 1.27 4.33
C LEU A 93 9.31 0.56 4.54
N GLY A 94 10.42 1.14 4.06
CA GLY A 94 11.76 0.56 4.20
C GLY A 94 11.86 -0.80 3.52
N LEU A 95 11.43 -0.89 2.26
CA LEU A 95 11.51 -2.14 1.50
C LEU A 95 12.98 -2.54 1.31
N ASP A 96 13.32 -3.76 1.69
CA ASP A 96 14.67 -4.30 1.57
C ASP A 96 14.91 -4.84 0.16
N LEU A 97 15.89 -4.27 -0.55
CA LEU A 97 16.27 -4.69 -1.91
C LEU A 97 17.04 -6.00 -1.96
N LYS A 98 17.57 -6.47 -0.83
CA LYS A 98 18.22 -7.78 -0.73
C LYS A 98 17.21 -8.92 -0.77
N ARG A 99 15.96 -8.64 -0.40
CA ARG A 99 14.85 -9.60 -0.43
C ARG A 99 14.33 -9.79 -1.84
N GLU A 100 13.68 -10.92 -2.07
CA GLU A 100 13.07 -11.21 -3.36
C GLU A 100 11.73 -10.47 -3.54
N LEU A 101 11.29 -10.37 -4.80
CA LEU A 101 9.98 -9.80 -5.13
C LEU A 101 8.81 -10.58 -4.50
N SER A 102 8.98 -11.89 -4.30
CA SER A 102 8.03 -12.76 -3.57
C SER A 102 7.84 -12.30 -2.12
N ASP A 103 8.92 -11.90 -1.44
CA ASP A 103 8.89 -11.35 -0.08
C ASP A 103 8.16 -10.01 -0.04
N TRP A 104 8.36 -9.16 -1.05
CA TRP A 104 7.60 -7.91 -1.17
C TRP A 104 6.12 -8.21 -1.32
N TYR A 105 5.73 -9.18 -2.15
CA TYR A 105 4.33 -9.60 -2.24
C TYR A 105 3.79 -10.10 -0.90
N ALA A 106 4.57 -10.87 -0.14
CA ALA A 106 4.18 -11.31 1.20
C ALA A 106 4.02 -10.12 2.16
N TYR A 107 4.96 -9.18 2.16
CA TYR A 107 4.93 -7.98 2.98
C TYR A 107 3.67 -7.11 2.77
N PHE A 108 3.17 -7.05 1.53
CA PHE A 108 1.90 -6.40 1.17
C PHE A 108 0.66 -7.31 1.28
N GLY A 109 0.80 -8.57 1.75
CA GLY A 109 -0.28 -9.55 1.88
C GLY A 109 -0.92 -9.90 0.53
N LEU A 110 -0.11 -10.05 -0.51
CA LEU A 110 -0.54 -10.32 -1.90
C LEU A 110 -0.24 -11.76 -2.33
N VAL A 111 0.06 -12.67 -1.41
CA VAL A 111 0.22 -14.11 -1.71
C VAL A 111 -1.14 -14.78 -1.94
N PRO A 112 -1.22 -15.82 -2.78
CA PRO A 112 -2.48 -16.43 -3.18
C PRO A 112 -3.14 -17.27 -2.09
N VAL A 113 -2.32 -17.85 -1.21
CA VAL A 113 -2.72 -18.73 -0.13
C VAL A 113 -1.99 -18.26 1.13
N TYR A 114 -2.67 -18.26 2.27
CA TYR A 114 -2.07 -18.11 3.59
C TYR A 114 -2.03 -19.47 4.25
N TRP A 115 -1.06 -19.70 5.13
CA TRP A 115 -1.04 -20.88 5.97
C TRP A 115 -1.44 -20.46 7.39
N ALA A 116 -2.56 -20.99 7.87
CA ALA A 116 -3.00 -20.83 9.24
C ALA A 116 -2.25 -21.82 10.10
N CYS A 117 -1.38 -21.31 10.98
CA CYS A 117 -0.43 -22.11 11.72
C CYS A 117 -0.63 -21.98 13.23
N GLU A 118 -0.31 -23.05 13.95
CA GLU A 118 -0.20 -23.08 15.40
C GLU A 118 1.20 -23.58 15.76
N CYS A 119 1.91 -22.85 16.63
CA CYS A 119 3.23 -23.27 17.12
C CYS A 119 3.12 -24.08 18.43
N GLU A 120 4.22 -24.70 18.86
CA GLU A 120 4.29 -25.48 20.11
C GLU A 120 3.90 -24.70 21.38
N HIS A 121 4.07 -23.37 21.39
CA HIS A 121 3.60 -22.49 22.47
C HIS A 121 2.12 -22.06 22.33
N GLY A 122 1.36 -22.61 21.39
CA GLY A 122 -0.06 -22.28 21.18
C GLY A 122 -0.32 -20.96 20.43
N HIS A 123 0.70 -20.27 19.94
CA HIS A 123 0.51 -19.05 19.15
C HIS A 123 -0.11 -19.37 17.79
N LYS A 124 -1.17 -18.62 17.45
CA LYS A 124 -1.85 -18.69 16.15
C LYS A 124 -1.29 -17.62 15.22
N ILE A 125 -0.66 -18.03 14.14
CA ILE A 125 0.00 -17.14 13.18
C ILE A 125 -0.41 -17.46 11.74
N LEU A 126 -0.32 -16.48 10.86
CA LEU A 126 -0.43 -16.67 9.42
C LEU A 126 0.97 -16.63 8.81
N LEU A 127 1.24 -17.52 7.86
CA LEU A 127 2.50 -17.53 7.09
C LEU A 127 2.21 -17.44 5.57
N PRO A 128 3.15 -16.89 4.77
CA PRO A 128 2.97 -16.72 3.32
C PRO A 128 3.17 -18.02 2.52
N SER A 129 3.83 -19.01 3.12
CA SER A 129 4.28 -20.25 2.50
C SER A 129 4.11 -21.43 3.47
N ASP A 130 4.19 -22.65 2.94
CA ASP A 130 4.09 -23.87 3.72
C ASP A 130 5.24 -23.95 4.73
N PRO A 131 4.98 -23.91 6.05
CA PRO A 131 6.04 -23.90 7.06
C PRO A 131 6.83 -25.21 7.09
N PHE A 132 6.23 -26.34 6.73
CA PHE A 132 6.91 -27.63 6.77
C PHE A 132 7.91 -27.80 5.62
N LYS A 133 7.64 -27.15 4.47
CA LYS A 133 8.57 -27.12 3.34
C LYS A 133 9.68 -26.10 3.52
N THR A 134 9.37 -24.97 4.16
CA THR A 134 10.30 -23.84 4.30
C THR A 134 11.12 -23.90 5.59
N GLY A 135 10.75 -24.75 6.55
CA GLY A 135 11.34 -24.76 7.88
C GLY A 135 11.00 -23.49 8.69
N ALA A 136 9.90 -22.80 8.36
CA ALA A 136 9.53 -21.56 9.01
C ALA A 136 9.12 -21.81 10.48
N THR A 137 9.52 -20.88 11.36
CA THR A 137 9.21 -20.91 12.80
C THR A 137 8.20 -19.82 13.18
N CYS A 138 7.80 -19.80 14.45
CA CYS A 138 6.81 -18.85 14.92
C CYS A 138 7.33 -17.40 14.95
N ILE A 139 6.73 -16.55 14.10
CA ILE A 139 7.03 -15.11 14.00
C ILE A 139 6.28 -14.23 15.03
N MET A 140 5.57 -14.83 15.99
CA MET A 140 4.84 -14.06 17.00
C MET A 140 5.87 -13.24 17.81
N PRO A 141 5.72 -11.92 17.91
CA PRO A 141 6.63 -11.11 18.72
C PRO A 141 6.48 -11.48 20.19
N LYS A 142 7.59 -11.84 20.83
CA LYS A 142 7.72 -12.04 22.28
C LYS A 142 8.71 -11.02 22.84
N LYS A 143 8.46 -10.59 24.07
CA LYS A 143 9.45 -9.81 24.83
C LYS A 143 10.59 -10.76 25.21
N ILE A 144 11.82 -10.39 24.85
CA ILE A 144 13.03 -11.15 25.17
C ILE A 144 13.78 -10.47 26.30
N ASP A 145 13.88 -9.15 26.25
CA ASP A 145 14.66 -8.35 27.19
C ASP A 145 14.03 -6.97 27.43
N GLU A 146 14.66 -6.16 28.26
CA GLU A 146 14.40 -4.73 28.44
C GLU A 146 15.71 -3.95 28.31
N ASP A 147 15.78 -3.08 27.31
CA ASP A 147 16.89 -2.12 27.20
C ASP A 147 16.56 -0.87 28.01
N GLU A 148 17.52 -0.39 28.78
CA GLU A 148 17.43 0.90 29.47
C GLU A 148 18.23 1.95 28.68
N GLU A 149 17.55 2.97 28.17
CA GLU A 149 18.16 4.06 27.40
C GLU A 149 17.93 5.38 28.14
N LEU A 150 19.02 6.11 28.43
CA LEU A 150 18.91 7.48 28.94
C LEU A 150 18.58 8.41 27.77
N SER A 151 17.45 9.11 27.87
CA SER A 151 17.03 10.13 26.91
C SER A 151 17.10 11.49 27.58
N GLU A 152 17.84 12.41 26.99
CA GLU A 152 17.84 13.81 27.39
C GLU A 152 16.79 14.55 26.56
N ASP A 153 15.82 15.17 27.24
CA ASP A 153 14.80 15.98 26.60
C ASP A 153 15.36 17.34 26.17
N LEU A 154 14.59 18.12 25.42
CA LEU A 154 15.02 19.45 24.93
C LEU A 154 15.38 20.43 26.07
N ASP A 155 14.84 20.20 27.27
CA ASP A 155 15.08 21.02 28.45
C ASP A 155 16.29 20.55 29.28
N GLY A 156 16.99 19.48 28.84
CA GLY A 156 18.16 18.90 29.53
C GLY A 156 17.81 17.88 30.63
N ASP A 157 16.52 17.59 30.82
CA ASP A 157 16.07 16.56 31.77
C ASP A 157 16.40 15.16 31.23
N ILE A 158 17.14 14.39 32.03
CA ILE A 158 17.51 13.01 31.69
C ILE A 158 16.44 12.06 32.22
N THR A 159 15.77 11.34 31.32
CA THR A 159 14.79 10.30 31.64
C THR A 159 15.31 8.92 31.27
N LEU A 160 15.17 7.95 32.18
CA LEU A 160 15.46 6.54 31.90
C LEU A 160 14.25 5.91 31.20
N ILE A 161 14.39 5.62 29.91
CA ILE A 161 13.36 4.97 29.11
C ILE A 161 13.66 3.48 29.03
N LYS A 162 12.80 2.66 29.66
CA LYS A 162 12.84 1.19 29.48
C LYS A 162 12.11 0.81 28.20
N ARG A 163 12.81 0.28 27.22
CA ARG A 163 12.25 -0.19 25.95
C ARG A 163 12.27 -1.72 25.92
N PRO A 164 11.11 -2.39 25.80
CA PRO A 164 11.10 -3.84 25.67
C PRO A 164 11.77 -4.25 24.36
N VAL A 165 12.77 -5.12 24.45
CA VAL A 165 13.39 -5.75 23.29
C VAL A 165 12.46 -6.88 22.86
N MET A 166 11.84 -6.67 21.70
CA MET A 166 10.95 -7.64 21.08
C MET A 166 11.75 -8.52 20.13
N GLY A 167 11.63 -9.84 20.25
CA GLY A 167 12.10 -10.76 19.23
C GLY A 167 11.03 -11.77 18.84
N GLU A 168 11.38 -12.71 17.99
CA GLU A 168 10.43 -13.69 17.47
C GLU A 168 10.30 -14.88 18.43
N CYS A 169 9.11 -15.47 18.50
CA CYS A 169 8.83 -16.62 19.34
C CYS A 169 9.78 -17.79 19.04
N GLY A 170 10.00 -18.10 17.77
CA GLY A 170 10.94 -19.13 17.31
C GLY A 170 10.46 -20.58 17.48
N GLY A 171 9.31 -20.79 18.14
CA GLY A 171 8.78 -22.13 18.37
C GLY A 171 8.42 -22.85 17.08
N LYS A 172 8.59 -24.18 17.08
CA LYS A 172 8.28 -25.03 15.91
C LYS A 172 6.79 -25.01 15.60
N ILE A 173 6.45 -25.04 14.31
CA ILE A 173 5.07 -25.12 13.85
C ILE A 173 4.59 -26.56 13.96
N ILE A 174 3.50 -26.79 14.68
CA ILE A 174 2.92 -28.13 14.93
C ILE A 174 1.71 -28.41 14.04
N LYS A 175 0.97 -27.37 13.63
CA LYS A 175 -0.19 -27.47 12.75
C LYS A 175 -0.13 -26.38 11.69
N ALA A 176 -0.47 -26.72 10.45
CA ALA A 176 -0.58 -25.74 9.37
C ALA A 176 -1.66 -26.17 8.35
N GLU A 177 -2.55 -25.24 8.03
CA GLU A 177 -3.62 -25.48 7.04
C GLU A 177 -3.65 -24.37 5.98
N PRO A 178 -3.77 -24.71 4.68
CA PRO A 178 -3.86 -23.73 3.62
C PRO A 178 -5.23 -23.05 3.64
N MET A 179 -5.21 -21.72 3.64
CA MET A 179 -6.39 -20.87 3.82
C MET A 179 -6.43 -19.74 2.78
N PRO A 180 -7.64 -19.26 2.41
CA PRO A 180 -7.76 -18.11 1.54
C PRO A 180 -7.20 -16.85 2.21
N PRO A 181 -6.70 -15.86 1.44
CA PRO A 181 -5.98 -14.71 1.96
C PRO A 181 -6.93 -13.72 2.66
N ARG A 182 -7.22 -13.96 3.94
CA ARG A 182 -8.08 -13.13 4.80
C ARG A 182 -7.48 -12.92 6.18
N ARG A 183 -7.87 -11.83 6.84
CA ARG A 183 -7.59 -11.66 8.27
C ARG A 183 -8.40 -12.68 9.06
N MET A 184 -7.77 -13.33 10.03
CA MET A 184 -8.42 -14.25 10.95
C MET A 184 -8.35 -13.68 12.37
N LYS A 185 -9.48 -13.69 13.07
CA LYS A 185 -9.54 -13.23 14.46
C LYS A 185 -8.66 -14.15 15.31
N GLY A 186 -7.82 -13.56 16.17
CA GLY A 186 -6.90 -14.30 17.04
C GLY A 186 -5.61 -14.77 16.36
N TYR A 187 -5.41 -14.50 15.07
CA TYR A 187 -4.17 -14.84 14.37
C TYR A 187 -3.28 -13.62 14.18
N PHE A 188 -1.97 -13.80 14.40
CA PHE A 188 -0.96 -12.81 14.03
C PHE A 188 -0.69 -12.87 12.53
N SER A 189 -0.71 -11.71 11.86
CA SER A 189 -0.52 -11.63 10.40
C SER A 189 0.93 -11.30 10.04
N PHE A 190 1.54 -12.08 9.16
CA PHE A 190 2.90 -11.83 8.64
C PHE A 190 3.07 -10.53 7.82
N TRP A 191 1.99 -10.00 7.23
CA TRP A 191 2.09 -8.81 6.37
C TRP A 191 2.02 -7.51 7.19
N ASN A 192 2.65 -6.45 6.67
CA ASN A 192 2.64 -5.15 7.30
C ASN A 192 1.30 -4.42 7.06
N LYS A 193 0.66 -3.95 8.14
CA LYS A 193 -0.63 -3.25 8.07
C LYS A 193 -0.54 -1.92 7.30
N LYS A 194 0.54 -1.16 7.46
CA LYS A 194 0.80 0.10 6.72
C LYS A 194 1.01 -0.21 5.23
N ALA A 195 1.84 -1.20 4.90
CA ALA A 195 2.04 -1.64 3.50
C ALA A 195 0.70 -2.03 2.85
N LYS A 196 -0.12 -2.82 3.54
CA LYS A 196 -1.46 -3.20 3.05
C LYS A 196 -2.35 -2.00 2.79
N LYS A 197 -2.32 -0.98 3.65
CA LYS A 197 -3.05 0.28 3.46
C LYS A 197 -2.50 1.06 2.25
N THR A 198 -1.18 1.16 2.11
CA THR A 198 -0.52 1.81 0.97
C THR A 198 -0.91 1.16 -0.36
N TYR A 199 -1.00 -0.16 -0.43
CA TYR A 199 -1.55 -0.89 -1.59
C TYR A 199 -2.93 -0.37 -2.02
N TYR A 200 -3.86 -0.18 -1.07
CA TYR A 200 -5.20 0.31 -1.39
C TYR A 200 -5.18 1.76 -1.85
N ILE A 201 -4.34 2.61 -1.25
CA ILE A 201 -4.20 4.02 -1.62
C ILE A 201 -3.65 4.14 -3.05
N VAL A 202 -2.58 3.40 -3.35
CA VAL A 202 -1.95 3.38 -4.69
C VAL A 202 -2.96 2.95 -5.75
N THR A 203 -3.66 1.85 -5.52
CA THR A 203 -4.60 1.29 -6.50
C THR A 203 -5.91 2.08 -6.65
N GLU A 204 -6.22 2.99 -5.72
CA GLU A 204 -7.46 3.76 -5.75
C GLU A 204 -7.57 4.63 -7.01
N TYR A 205 -6.47 5.28 -7.41
CA TYR A 205 -6.44 6.11 -8.62
C TYR A 205 -6.72 5.27 -9.88
N TRP A 206 -6.08 4.11 -10.00
CA TRP A 206 -6.24 3.22 -11.15
C TRP A 206 -7.66 2.68 -11.29
N VAL A 207 -8.37 2.50 -10.17
CA VAL A 207 -9.77 2.08 -10.19
C VAL A 207 -10.70 3.21 -10.62
N LYS A 208 -10.42 4.45 -10.20
CA LYS A 208 -11.22 5.62 -10.58
C LYS A 208 -10.93 6.08 -12.02
N ASN A 209 -9.69 5.94 -12.48
CA ASN A 209 -9.21 6.45 -13.76
C ASN A 209 -8.48 5.36 -14.59
N PRO A 210 -9.13 4.21 -14.89
CA PRO A 210 -8.45 3.07 -15.51
C PRO A 210 -7.80 3.39 -16.86
N ASN A 211 -8.41 4.27 -17.67
CA ASN A 211 -7.88 4.57 -19.00
C ASN A 211 -6.72 5.58 -18.99
N LYS A 212 -6.44 6.23 -17.85
CA LYS A 212 -5.43 7.30 -17.71
C LYS A 212 -4.09 6.82 -17.14
N SER A 213 -3.93 5.53 -16.90
CA SER A 213 -2.67 4.94 -16.41
C SER A 213 -2.45 3.58 -17.05
N PHE A 214 -1.18 3.22 -17.26
CA PHE A 214 -0.77 1.88 -17.69
C PHE A 214 -1.32 0.81 -16.72
N TYR A 215 -1.08 0.97 -15.42
CA TYR A 215 -1.59 0.05 -14.39
C TYR A 215 -3.12 0.10 -14.28
N GLY A 216 -3.73 1.25 -14.57
CA GLY A 216 -5.18 1.40 -14.72
C GLY A 216 -5.77 0.54 -15.84
N ARG A 217 -5.06 0.44 -16.99
CA ARG A 217 -5.48 -0.39 -18.12
C ARG A 217 -5.37 -1.86 -17.80
N ILE A 218 -4.28 -2.28 -17.15
CA ILE A 218 -4.12 -3.65 -16.64
C ILE A 218 -5.28 -4.00 -15.68
N PHE A 219 -5.60 -3.11 -14.74
CA PHE A 219 -6.73 -3.29 -13.84
C PHE A 219 -8.05 -3.48 -14.60
N LYS A 220 -8.32 -2.65 -15.61
CA LYS A 220 -9.54 -2.73 -16.41
C LYS A 220 -9.62 -4.04 -17.19
N GLN A 221 -8.56 -4.40 -17.91
CA GLN A 221 -8.47 -5.63 -18.70
C GLN A 221 -8.67 -6.86 -17.83
N GLU A 222 -7.99 -6.95 -16.68
CA GLU A 222 -8.13 -8.10 -15.78
C GLU A 222 -9.54 -8.17 -15.18
N ARG A 223 -10.15 -7.02 -14.85
CA ARG A 223 -11.52 -6.98 -14.36
C ARG A 223 -12.52 -7.47 -15.41
N GLU A 224 -12.37 -7.03 -16.66
CA GLU A 224 -13.21 -7.47 -17.78
C GLU A 224 -13.04 -8.96 -18.07
N ARG A 225 -11.79 -9.45 -18.09
CA ARG A 225 -11.48 -10.88 -18.24
C ARG A 225 -12.15 -11.74 -17.18
N LEU A 226 -12.13 -11.31 -15.90
CA LEU A 226 -12.79 -12.02 -14.80
C LEU A 226 -14.31 -12.03 -14.94
N MET A 227 -14.91 -10.96 -15.45
CA MET A 227 -16.35 -10.87 -15.69
C MET A 227 -16.84 -11.70 -16.87
N ASN A 228 -15.95 -12.03 -17.81
CA ASN A 228 -16.25 -12.81 -19.01
C ASN A 228 -15.95 -14.32 -18.86
N ARG A 229 -15.52 -14.79 -17.69
CA ARG A 229 -15.31 -16.23 -17.47
C ARG A 229 -16.63 -17.00 -17.52
N PRO A 230 -16.62 -18.28 -17.93
CA PRO A 230 -17.82 -19.14 -17.91
C PRO A 230 -18.47 -19.23 -16.51
N ASP A 231 -17.63 -19.25 -15.45
CA ASP A 231 -18.05 -19.31 -14.05
C ASP A 231 -18.22 -17.93 -13.39
N ALA A 232 -18.33 -16.86 -14.18
CA ALA A 232 -18.31 -15.49 -13.67
C ALA A 232 -19.62 -15.04 -13.01
N LYS A 233 -20.75 -15.64 -13.40
CA LYS A 233 -22.03 -15.41 -12.75
C LYS A 233 -21.89 -15.77 -11.26
N ASP A 234 -22.38 -14.89 -10.39
CA ASP A 234 -22.30 -14.98 -8.92
C ASP A 234 -20.91 -14.74 -8.28
N LYS A 235 -19.80 -15.09 -8.95
CA LYS A 235 -18.44 -14.86 -8.43
C LYS A 235 -17.90 -13.46 -8.75
N TYR A 236 -18.03 -13.03 -9.99
CA TYR A 236 -17.27 -11.88 -10.53
C TYR A 236 -18.15 -10.72 -11.03
N TYR A 237 -19.43 -10.93 -11.28
CA TYR A 237 -20.38 -9.85 -11.54
C TYR A 237 -21.74 -10.12 -10.92
N LYS A 238 -22.54 -9.07 -10.81
CA LYS A 238 -23.97 -9.12 -10.49
C LYS A 238 -24.74 -8.39 -11.58
N ILE A 239 -25.94 -8.85 -11.90
CA ILE A 239 -26.85 -8.15 -12.80
C ILE A 239 -27.69 -7.21 -11.94
N VAL A 240 -27.68 -5.92 -12.28
CA VAL A 240 -28.50 -4.91 -11.60
C VAL A 240 -29.41 -4.27 -12.63
N LYS A 241 -30.72 -4.17 -12.32
CA LYS A 241 -31.68 -3.44 -13.14
C LYS A 241 -31.62 -1.97 -12.79
N LYS A 242 -31.26 -1.11 -13.75
CA LYS A 242 -31.26 0.35 -13.58
C LYS A 242 -32.07 0.96 -14.72
N GLY A 243 -33.24 1.52 -14.40
CA GLY A 243 -34.16 2.07 -15.40
C GLY A 243 -34.67 1.03 -16.40
N GLY A 244 -35.07 -0.15 -15.93
CA GLY A 244 -35.56 -1.25 -16.77
C GLY A 244 -34.49 -2.02 -17.55
N LYS A 245 -33.25 -1.51 -17.64
CA LYS A 245 -32.14 -2.19 -18.34
C LYS A 245 -31.28 -3.01 -17.37
N GLU A 246 -31.00 -4.25 -17.74
CA GLU A 246 -30.05 -5.10 -17.03
C GLU A 246 -28.61 -4.71 -17.34
N THR A 247 -27.85 -4.34 -16.31
CA THR A 247 -26.43 -3.99 -16.45
C THR A 247 -25.57 -4.92 -15.62
N LYS A 248 -24.49 -5.44 -16.21
CA LYS A 248 -23.47 -6.21 -15.48
C LYS A 248 -22.60 -5.27 -14.66
N VAL A 249 -22.64 -5.41 -13.34
CA VAL A 249 -21.80 -4.66 -12.40
C VAL A 249 -20.74 -5.59 -11.83
N ALA A 250 -19.47 -5.20 -11.90
CA ALA A 250 -18.36 -5.97 -11.35
C ALA A 250 -18.54 -6.22 -9.84
N SER A 251 -18.32 -7.45 -9.39
CA SER A 251 -18.37 -7.78 -7.97
C SER A 251 -17.16 -7.18 -7.23
N ARG A 252 -17.27 -7.10 -5.89
CA ARG A 252 -16.14 -6.72 -5.02
C ARG A 252 -14.94 -7.66 -5.24
N ARG A 253 -15.20 -8.96 -5.44
CA ARG A 253 -14.17 -9.98 -5.69
C ARG A 253 -13.42 -9.71 -6.99
N ALA A 254 -14.11 -9.45 -8.09
CA ALA A 254 -13.49 -9.10 -9.37
C ALA A 254 -12.61 -7.85 -9.24
N THR A 255 -13.13 -6.81 -8.59
CA THR A 255 -12.41 -5.57 -8.37
C THR A 255 -11.14 -5.77 -7.53
N LEU A 256 -11.22 -6.53 -6.44
CA LEU A 256 -10.06 -6.82 -5.58
C LEU A 256 -9.00 -7.69 -6.28
N SER A 257 -9.43 -8.69 -7.05
CA SER A 257 -8.52 -9.52 -7.84
C SER A 257 -7.79 -8.70 -8.92
N ALA A 258 -8.52 -7.86 -9.65
CA ALA A 258 -7.93 -6.98 -10.65
C ALA A 258 -6.96 -5.95 -10.03
N ARG A 259 -7.31 -5.35 -8.88
CA ARG A 259 -6.39 -4.46 -8.13
C ARG A 259 -5.10 -5.19 -7.75
N ARG A 260 -5.22 -6.42 -7.26
CA ARG A 260 -4.07 -7.25 -6.86
C ARG A 260 -3.16 -7.54 -8.06
N LYS A 261 -3.71 -7.87 -9.23
CA LYS A 261 -2.91 -8.11 -10.45
C LYS A 261 -2.17 -6.84 -10.88
N ALA A 262 -2.87 -5.70 -11.00
CA ALA A 262 -2.26 -4.43 -11.39
C ALA A 262 -1.16 -4.00 -10.40
N PHE A 263 -1.40 -4.13 -9.10
CA PHE A 263 -0.41 -3.75 -8.09
C PHE A 263 0.78 -4.70 -8.01
N LYS A 264 0.59 -6.01 -8.28
CA LYS A 264 1.73 -6.93 -8.41
C LYS A 264 2.66 -6.51 -9.54
N ILE A 265 2.10 -6.16 -10.70
CA ILE A 265 2.89 -5.68 -11.85
C ILE A 265 3.58 -4.35 -11.51
N PHE A 266 2.90 -3.43 -10.84
CA PHE A 266 3.53 -2.20 -10.32
C PHE A 266 4.70 -2.49 -9.37
N LEU A 267 4.51 -3.39 -8.38
CA LEU A 267 5.58 -3.76 -7.46
C LEU A 267 6.75 -4.44 -8.16
N ALA A 268 6.49 -5.24 -9.20
CA ALA A 268 7.55 -5.83 -10.02
C ALA A 268 8.37 -4.75 -10.71
N HIS A 269 7.73 -3.75 -11.33
CA HIS A 269 8.42 -2.64 -11.99
C HIS A 269 9.16 -1.75 -10.97
N LEU A 270 8.58 -1.53 -9.79
CA LEU A 270 9.23 -0.81 -8.70
C LEU A 270 10.48 -1.55 -8.22
N TYR A 271 10.40 -2.86 -8.02
CA TYR A 271 11.54 -3.69 -7.62
C TYR A 271 12.63 -3.70 -8.70
N GLN A 272 12.24 -3.88 -9.96
CA GLN A 272 13.13 -3.90 -11.11
C GLN A 272 13.89 -2.57 -11.25
N SER A 273 13.16 -1.45 -11.31
CA SER A 273 13.75 -0.11 -11.41
C SER A 273 14.67 0.19 -10.23
N TRP A 274 14.27 -0.15 -9.01
CA TRP A 274 15.08 0.15 -7.82
C TRP A 274 16.38 -0.65 -7.79
N ARG A 275 16.35 -1.95 -8.15
CA ARG A 275 17.58 -2.75 -8.25
C ARG A 275 18.49 -2.25 -9.37
N GLU A 276 17.94 -2.00 -10.55
CA GLU A 276 18.70 -1.51 -11.71
C GLU A 276 19.37 -0.15 -11.42
N LEU A 277 18.63 0.81 -10.86
CA LEU A 277 19.14 2.13 -10.48
C LEU A 277 20.17 2.07 -9.34
N SER A 278 20.16 0.99 -8.54
CA SER A 278 21.15 0.74 -7.50
C SER A 278 22.35 -0.08 -8.00
N GLY A 279 22.45 -0.35 -9.30
CA GLY A 279 23.51 -1.19 -9.88
C GLY A 279 23.43 -2.67 -9.47
N MET A 280 22.28 -3.13 -8.99
CA MET A 280 22.06 -4.52 -8.58
C MET A 280 21.38 -5.29 -9.71
N GLY A 281 21.90 -6.48 -10.02
CA GLY A 281 21.18 -7.41 -10.90
C GLY A 281 19.84 -7.81 -10.28
N TYR A 282 18.81 -8.01 -11.10
CA TYR A 282 17.53 -8.55 -10.64
C TYR A 282 17.22 -9.83 -11.42
N ARG A 283 16.52 -10.75 -10.77
CA ARG A 283 16.01 -11.96 -11.40
C ARG A 283 14.71 -11.66 -12.13
N MET A 284 14.56 -12.16 -13.35
CA MET A 284 13.30 -12.06 -14.09
C MET A 284 12.17 -12.77 -13.32
N PRO A 285 10.92 -12.31 -13.42
CA PRO A 285 9.82 -13.03 -12.79
C PRO A 285 9.73 -14.46 -13.36
N TYR A 286 9.42 -15.43 -12.49
CA TYR A 286 9.35 -16.86 -12.83
C TYR A 286 8.61 -17.17 -14.13
N ALA A 287 7.52 -16.44 -14.42
CA ALA A 287 6.73 -16.63 -15.64
C ALA A 287 7.55 -16.40 -16.92
N PHE A 288 8.49 -15.46 -16.92
CA PHE A 288 9.31 -15.17 -18.09
C PHE A 288 10.54 -16.07 -18.14
N GLU A 289 11.17 -16.32 -16.99
CA GLU A 289 12.37 -17.16 -16.90
C GLU A 289 12.09 -18.64 -17.21
N PHE A 290 11.00 -19.20 -16.65
CA PHE A 290 10.72 -20.63 -16.74
C PHE A 290 9.54 -20.97 -17.65
N LEU A 291 8.48 -20.15 -17.66
CA LEU A 291 7.29 -20.40 -18.48
C LEU A 291 7.37 -19.78 -19.88
N LYS A 292 8.46 -19.04 -20.19
CA LYS A 292 8.76 -18.47 -21.51
C LYS A 292 7.62 -17.61 -22.09
N HIS A 293 6.92 -16.86 -21.25
CA HIS A 293 6.03 -15.81 -21.74
C HIS A 293 6.83 -14.76 -22.55
N ASP A 294 6.25 -14.24 -23.63
CA ASP A 294 6.87 -13.29 -24.56
C ASP A 294 6.39 -11.83 -24.36
N ASP A 295 5.36 -11.64 -23.53
CA ASP A 295 4.70 -10.35 -23.28
C ASP A 295 5.32 -9.55 -22.12
N PHE A 296 6.64 -9.67 -21.91
CA PHE A 296 7.31 -8.93 -20.83
C PHE A 296 7.37 -7.43 -21.14
N ILE A 297 6.72 -6.64 -20.30
CA ILE A 297 6.83 -5.18 -20.32
C ILE A 297 7.75 -4.79 -19.17
N ASP A 298 8.91 -4.22 -19.47
CA ASP A 298 9.83 -3.71 -18.45
C ASP A 298 9.33 -2.38 -17.86
N TRP A 299 9.95 -1.93 -16.78
CA TRP A 299 9.57 -0.68 -16.13
C TRP A 299 9.77 0.56 -17.01
N LYS A 300 10.78 0.61 -17.89
CA LYS A 300 11.06 1.74 -18.78
C LYS A 300 9.98 1.87 -19.86
N GLN A 301 9.61 0.76 -20.47
CA GLN A 301 8.49 0.69 -21.41
C GLN A 301 7.18 1.10 -20.73
N ALA A 302 6.94 0.66 -19.50
CA ALA A 302 5.77 1.10 -18.73
C ALA A 302 5.75 2.63 -18.52
N ILE A 303 6.90 3.25 -18.22
CA ILE A 303 7.03 4.70 -18.10
C ILE A 303 6.75 5.41 -19.43
N GLN A 304 7.29 4.94 -20.56
CA GLN A 304 7.00 5.52 -21.88
C GLN A 304 5.50 5.51 -22.19
N ILE A 305 4.80 4.43 -21.83
CA ILE A 305 3.34 4.35 -21.96
C ILE A 305 2.67 5.38 -21.04
N GLU A 306 3.09 5.51 -19.78
CA GLU A 306 2.54 6.48 -18.83
C GLU A 306 2.71 7.93 -19.30
N GLU A 307 3.87 8.27 -19.90
CA GLU A 307 4.15 9.60 -20.48
C GLU A 307 3.26 9.89 -21.69
N THR A 308 3.09 8.90 -22.57
CA THR A 308 2.18 8.99 -23.72
C THR A 308 0.73 9.21 -23.27
N LEU A 309 0.30 8.56 -22.19
CA LEU A 309 -1.03 8.76 -21.61
C LEU A 309 -1.20 10.15 -20.99
N ARG A 310 -0.16 10.64 -20.32
CA ARG A 310 -0.14 11.95 -19.68
C ARG A 310 -0.24 13.08 -20.70
N SER A 311 0.51 13.01 -21.80
CA SER A 311 0.49 14.00 -22.88
C SER A 311 -0.85 14.05 -23.63
N LYS A 312 -1.51 12.90 -23.83
CA LYS A 312 -2.86 12.85 -24.40
C LYS A 312 -3.89 13.53 -23.50
N ALA A 313 -3.78 13.35 -22.18
CA ALA A 313 -4.67 13.99 -21.22
C ALA A 313 -4.48 15.51 -21.16
N SER A 314 -3.23 16.00 -21.26
CA SER A 314 -2.96 17.46 -21.28
C SER A 314 -3.45 18.13 -22.56
N LYS A 315 -3.29 17.49 -23.73
CA LYS A 315 -3.81 18.00 -25.01
C LYS A 315 -5.34 18.14 -24.98
N LYS A 316 -6.05 17.13 -24.48
CA LYS A 316 -7.52 17.18 -24.37
C LYS A 316 -8.02 18.35 -23.50
N LYS A 317 -7.24 18.75 -22.48
CA LYS A 317 -7.59 19.88 -21.60
C LYS A 317 -7.37 21.26 -22.24
N LYS A 318 -6.52 21.37 -23.28
CA LYS A 318 -6.30 22.64 -23.99
C LYS A 318 -7.34 22.94 -25.06
N VAL A 319 -8.06 21.92 -25.54
CA VAL A 319 -9.04 22.02 -26.63
C VAL A 319 -10.48 22.17 -26.11
N ALA A 320 -10.71 21.88 -24.82
CA ALA A 320 -12.02 21.98 -24.16
C ALA A 320 -12.06 23.22 -23.27
#